data_AF-T0S6Y7-F1
#
_entry.id   AF-T0S6Y7-F1
#
_cell.length_a   1.000
_cell.length_b   1.000
_cell.length_c   1.000
_cell.angle_alpha   90.00
_cell.angle_beta   90.00
_cell.angle_gamma   90.00
#
_symmetry.space_group_name_H-M   'P 1'
#
loop_
_entity.id
_entity.type
_entity.pdbx_description
1 polymer ?
#
loop_
_entity_poly.entity_id
_entity_poly.type
_entity_poly.pdbx_seq_one_letter_code
_entity_poly.pdbx_strand_id
1 'polypeptide(L)'
;MALYPLIVFIALVFIFKFFRLRHLTNRKLKIPDVFTLFLILGMQIFSKNVTSISIIPYYLLIISGLALILLLLDLFYYKQFAYRRFLKLWWRLTFFITLIIYLILVVMTFTH
;
A
#
# COMPACT_ATOMS: atom_id res chain seq x y z
N MET A 1 3.33 19.35 -5.03
CA MET A 1 3.21 18.19 -4.12
C MET A 1 2.48 17.02 -4.76
N ALA A 2 1.34 17.19 -5.45
CA ALA A 2 0.54 16.13 -6.09
C ALA A 2 1.29 15.09 -6.97
N LEU A 3 2.46 15.44 -7.51
CA LEU A 3 3.31 14.53 -8.29
C LEU A 3 4.14 13.53 -7.45
N TYR A 4 4.07 13.62 -6.10
CA TYR A 4 4.81 12.75 -5.18
C TYR A 4 4.68 11.24 -5.46
N PRO A 5 3.49 10.63 -5.70
CA PRO A 5 3.41 9.18 -5.86
C PRO A 5 4.03 8.75 -7.19
N LEU A 6 4.02 9.64 -8.19
CA LEU A 6 4.49 9.41 -9.55
C LEU A 6 6.02 9.51 -9.55
N ILE A 7 6.58 10.51 -8.86
CA ILE A 7 8.01 10.67 -8.62
C ILE A 7 8.55 9.48 -7.80
N VAL A 8 7.85 9.08 -6.74
CA VAL A 8 8.22 7.93 -5.91
C VAL A 8 8.15 6.63 -6.72
N PHE A 9 7.13 6.46 -7.57
CA PHE A 9 7.03 5.29 -8.45
C PHE A 9 8.20 5.22 -9.44
N ILE A 10 8.52 6.34 -10.09
CA ILE A 10 9.67 6.44 -11.01
C ILE A 10 10.97 6.17 -10.26
N ALA A 11 11.18 6.78 -9.09
CA ALA A 11 12.37 6.58 -8.27
C ALA A 11 12.52 5.12 -7.84
N LEU A 12 11.44 4.45 -7.41
CA LEU A 12 11.45 3.04 -7.06
C LEU A 12 11.79 2.14 -8.25
N VAL A 13 11.25 2.42 -9.43
CA VAL A 13 11.59 1.68 -10.66
C VAL A 13 13.07 1.84 -10.99
N PHE A 14 13.62 3.05 -10.86
CA PHE A 14 15.04 3.31 -11.05
C PHE A 14 15.91 2.62 -10.00
N ILE A 15 15.58 2.71 -8.71
CA ILE A 15 16.31 2.07 -7.61
C ILE A 15 16.32 0.54 -7.76
N PHE A 16 15.17 -0.08 -8.05
CA PHE A 16 15.09 -1.52 -8.27
C PHE A 16 15.90 -1.97 -9.49
N LYS A 17 15.95 -1.15 -10.55
CA LYS A 17 16.75 -1.41 -11.76
C LYS A 17 18.24 -1.24 -11.49
N PHE A 18 18.63 -0.18 -10.79
CA PHE A 18 20.02 0.18 -10.52
C PHE A 18 20.68 -0.77 -9.51
N PHE A 19 20.03 -1.06 -8.38
CA PHE A 19 20.58 -1.92 -7.33
C PHE A 19 20.44 -3.43 -7.60
N ARG A 20 19.84 -3.83 -8.74
CA ARG A 20 19.50 -5.24 -9.04
C ARG A 20 18.84 -5.96 -7.84
N LEU A 21 18.03 -5.25 -7.05
CA LEU A 21 17.37 -5.75 -5.83
C LEU A 21 16.53 -7.02 -6.08
N ARG A 22 16.06 -7.21 -7.32
CA ARG A 22 15.36 -8.41 -7.78
C ARG A 22 16.22 -9.68 -7.69
N HIS A 23 17.54 -9.57 -7.89
CA HIS A 23 18.51 -10.67 -7.81
C HIS A 23 18.94 -10.92 -6.36
N LEU A 24 19.18 -9.85 -5.59
CA LEU A 24 19.67 -9.95 -4.21
C LEU A 24 18.64 -10.53 -3.23
N THR A 25 17.33 -10.25 -3.43
CA THR A 25 16.26 -10.79 -2.57
C THR A 25 15.57 -12.02 -3.16
N ASN A 26 16.20 -12.75 -4.09
CA ASN A 26 15.64 -13.98 -4.68
C ASN A 26 14.18 -13.82 -5.17
N ARG A 27 13.85 -12.71 -5.84
CA ARG A 27 12.49 -12.36 -6.34
C ARG A 27 11.36 -12.35 -5.28
N LYS A 28 11.67 -12.39 -3.97
CA LYS A 28 10.65 -12.39 -2.91
C LYS A 28 10.03 -11.01 -2.70
N LEU A 29 10.82 -9.94 -2.81
CA LEU A 29 10.39 -8.55 -2.71
C LEU A 29 9.89 -8.04 -4.07
N LYS A 30 8.62 -7.62 -4.11
CA LYS A 30 8.05 -6.98 -5.31
C LYS A 30 8.01 -5.46 -5.12
N ILE A 31 8.10 -4.74 -6.24
CA ILE A 31 8.02 -3.28 -6.28
C ILE A 31 6.77 -2.73 -5.54
N PRO A 32 5.56 -3.34 -5.68
CA PRO A 32 4.37 -2.89 -4.95
C PRO A 32 4.53 -2.93 -3.44
N ASP A 33 5.32 -3.89 -2.91
CA ASP A 33 5.48 -4.09 -1.47
C ASP A 33 6.31 -2.99 -0.81
N VAL A 34 7.23 -2.40 -1.57
CA VAL A 34 8.03 -1.25 -1.12
C VAL A 34 7.28 0.04 -1.39
N PHE A 35 6.58 0.10 -2.54
CA PHE A 35 5.79 1.26 -2.91
C PHE A 35 4.66 1.53 -1.91
N THR A 36 4.04 0.51 -1.30
CA THR A 36 3.07 0.69 -0.21
C THR A 36 3.63 1.47 0.97
N LEU A 37 4.85 1.17 1.43
CA LEU A 37 5.46 1.88 2.57
C LEU A 37 5.63 3.36 2.26
N PHE A 38 6.10 3.68 1.05
CA PHE A 38 6.22 5.08 0.63
C PHE A 38 4.87 5.76 0.40
N LEU A 39 3.86 5.03 -0.08
CA LEU A 39 2.48 5.51 -0.21
C LEU A 39 1.87 5.86 1.15
N ILE A 40 2.09 5.03 2.17
CA ILE A 40 1.62 5.30 3.54
C ILE A 40 2.28 6.56 4.10
N LEU A 41 3.59 6.70 3.94
CA LEU A 41 4.33 7.91 4.35
C LEU A 41 3.83 9.16 3.61
N GLY A 42 3.61 9.04 2.29
CA GLY A 42 3.02 10.12 1.50
C GLY A 42 1.64 10.50 2.03
N MET A 43 0.77 9.52 2.24
CA MET A 43 -0.59 9.72 2.73
C MET A 43 -0.63 10.44 4.08
N GLN A 44 0.29 10.12 5.01
CA GLN A 44 0.43 10.84 6.28
C GLN A 44 0.78 12.32 6.08
N ILE A 45 1.75 12.62 5.22
CA ILE A 45 2.21 14.00 4.96
C ILE A 45 1.09 14.81 4.30
N PHE A 46 0.40 14.24 3.31
CA PHE A 46 -0.69 14.89 2.60
C PHE A 46 -1.90 15.14 3.50
N SER A 47 -2.30 14.16 4.30
CA SER A 47 -3.44 14.30 5.21
C SER A 47 -3.24 15.43 6.21
N LYS A 48 -2.03 15.56 6.77
CA LYS A 48 -1.73 16.65 7.71
C LYS A 48 -1.86 18.03 7.04
N ASN A 49 -1.53 18.13 5.75
CA ASN A 49 -1.59 19.39 5.02
C ASN A 49 -3.00 19.73 4.50
N VAL A 50 -3.82 18.73 4.15
CA VAL A 50 -5.15 18.95 3.53
C VAL A 50 -6.27 18.98 4.56
N THR A 51 -6.29 18.04 5.51
CA THR A 51 -7.40 17.87 6.45
C THR A 51 -7.04 18.20 7.90
N SER A 52 -5.79 18.55 8.20
CA SER A 52 -5.25 18.80 9.55
C SER A 52 -5.42 17.63 10.54
N ILE A 53 -5.95 16.49 10.07
CA ILE A 53 -6.23 15.28 10.85
C ILE A 53 -5.31 14.17 10.35
N SER A 54 -4.89 13.28 11.25
CA SER A 54 -4.11 12.11 10.86
C SER A 54 -5.01 11.03 10.26
N ILE A 55 -4.79 10.66 9.00
CA ILE A 55 -5.56 9.61 8.32
C ILE A 55 -5.08 8.18 8.63
N ILE A 56 -3.92 8.04 9.30
CA ILE A 56 -3.32 6.77 9.71
C ILE A 56 -4.28 5.89 10.53
N PRO A 57 -4.96 6.38 11.59
CA PRO A 57 -5.89 5.54 12.37
C PRO A 57 -7.03 4.97 11.51
N TYR A 58 -7.61 5.78 10.62
CA TYR A 58 -8.65 5.33 9.70
C TYR A 58 -8.12 4.30 8.70
N TYR A 59 -6.92 4.53 8.18
CA TYR A 59 -6.25 3.61 7.28
C TYR A 59 -5.95 2.25 7.95
N LEU A 60 -5.46 2.26 9.19
CA LEU A 60 -5.23 1.04 9.97
C LEU A 60 -6.52 0.26 10.20
N LEU A 61 -7.64 0.93 10.50
CA LEU A 61 -8.95 0.30 10.64
C LEU A 61 -9.35 -0.42 9.34
N ILE A 62 -9.20 0.23 8.19
CA ILE A 62 -9.54 -0.35 6.88
C ILE A 62 -8.71 -1.61 6.61
N ILE A 63 -7.40 -1.54 6.81
CA ILE A 63 -6.51 -2.70 6.56
C ILE A 63 -6.82 -3.85 7.52
N SER A 64 -7.11 -3.54 8.79
CA SER A 64 -7.41 -4.54 9.81
C SER A 64 -8.74 -5.23 9.52
N GLY A 65 -9.77 -4.46 9.12
CA GLY A 65 -11.04 -5.01 8.65
C GLY A 65 -10.85 -5.91 7.43
N LEU A 66 -9.99 -5.51 6.50
CA LEU A 66 -9.68 -6.34 5.33
C LEU A 66 -8.94 -7.63 5.70
N ALA A 67 -8.03 -7.57 6.68
CA ALA A 67 -7.36 -8.76 7.22
C ALA A 67 -8.39 -9.75 7.80
N LEU A 68 -9.36 -9.24 8.56
CA LEU A 68 -10.45 -10.06 9.13
C LEU A 68 -11.31 -10.69 8.04
N ILE A 69 -11.75 -9.92 7.04
CA ILE A 69 -12.58 -10.44 5.93
C ILE A 69 -11.83 -11.55 5.18
N LEU A 70 -10.55 -11.34 4.87
CA LEU A 70 -9.73 -12.36 4.21
C LEU A 70 -9.54 -13.60 5.07
N LEU A 71 -9.38 -13.43 6.39
CA LEU A 71 -9.17 -14.54 7.30
C LEU A 71 -10.44 -15.40 7.39
N LEU A 72 -11.60 -14.75 7.52
CA LEU A 72 -12.89 -15.42 7.48
C LEU A 72 -13.07 -16.16 6.15
N LEU A 73 -12.72 -15.54 5.02
CA LEU A 73 -12.82 -16.17 3.70
C LEU A 73 -11.90 -17.39 3.57
N ASP A 74 -10.64 -17.30 4.00
CA ASP A 74 -9.71 -18.44 3.99
C ASP A 74 -10.18 -19.59 4.90
N LEU A 75 -10.77 -19.27 6.06
CA LEU A 75 -11.23 -20.27 7.03
C LEU A 75 -12.53 -20.95 6.61
N PHE A 76 -13.54 -20.18 6.19
CA PHE A 76 -14.85 -20.70 5.84
C PHE A 76 -14.90 -21.32 4.44
N TYR A 77 -14.27 -20.68 3.45
CA TYR A 77 -14.38 -21.11 2.06
C TYR A 77 -13.32 -22.16 1.71
N TYR A 78 -12.04 -21.84 1.98
CA TYR A 78 -10.94 -22.71 1.55
C TYR A 78 -10.61 -23.84 2.54
N LYS A 79 -11.09 -23.76 3.80
CA LYS A 79 -10.83 -24.70 4.90
C LYS A 79 -9.34 -25.06 5.11
N GLN A 80 -8.44 -24.27 4.52
CA GLN A 80 -7.01 -24.47 4.52
C GLN A 80 -6.34 -23.12 4.72
N PHE A 81 -5.86 -22.90 5.95
CA PHE A 81 -5.16 -21.69 6.30
C PHE A 81 -3.67 -21.83 6.00
N ALA A 82 -3.18 -21.06 5.03
CA ALA A 82 -1.76 -20.97 4.71
C ALA A 82 -1.27 -19.54 4.96
N TYR A 83 -0.58 -19.32 6.08
CA TYR A 83 -0.09 -17.99 6.50
C TYR A 83 0.64 -17.23 5.39
N ARG A 84 1.53 -17.92 4.65
CA ARG A 84 2.32 -17.32 3.57
C ARG A 84 1.46 -16.87 2.38
N ARG A 85 0.35 -17.57 2.10
CA ARG A 85 -0.61 -17.19 1.05
C ARG A 85 -1.45 -16.01 1.52
N PHE A 86 -2.00 -16.11 2.74
CA PHE A 86 -2.79 -15.07 3.37
C PHE A 86 -2.05 -13.73 3.41
N LEU A 87 -0.85 -13.68 3.99
CA LEU A 87 -0.09 -12.44 4.14
C LEU A 87 0.29 -11.84 2.78
N LYS A 88 0.61 -12.69 1.79
CA LYS A 88 0.91 -12.23 0.42
C LYS A 88 -0.33 -11.64 -0.27
N LEU A 89 -1.51 -12.21 -0.05
CA LEU A 89 -2.77 -11.69 -0.63
C LEU A 89 -3.20 -10.40 0.07
N TRP A 90 -3.20 -10.41 1.40
CA TRP A 90 -3.50 -9.24 2.23
C TRP A 90 -2.62 -8.06 1.84
N TRP A 91 -1.30 -8.24 1.82
CA TRP A 91 -0.36 -7.17 1.48
C TRP A 91 -0.57 -6.60 0.06
N ARG A 92 -0.96 -7.45 -0.90
CA ARG A 92 -1.29 -6.99 -2.26
C ARG A 92 -2.59 -6.21 -2.32
N LEU A 93 -3.60 -6.60 -1.56
CA LEU A 93 -4.87 -5.86 -1.49
C LEU A 93 -4.68 -4.52 -0.78
N THR A 94 -3.89 -4.51 0.30
CA THR A 94 -3.47 -3.28 0.97
C THR A 94 -2.82 -2.30 0.00
N PHE A 95 -1.99 -2.79 -0.94
CA PHE A 95 -1.43 -1.96 -2.00
C PHE A 95 -2.49 -1.27 -2.87
N PHE A 96 -3.44 -2.03 -3.42
CA PHE A 96 -4.48 -1.44 -4.26
C PHE A 96 -5.31 -0.41 -3.50
N ILE A 97 -5.65 -0.69 -2.25
CA ILE A 97 -6.43 0.23 -1.41
C ILE A 97 -5.64 1.49 -1.09
N THR A 98 -4.36 1.38 -0.73
CA THR A 98 -3.52 2.57 -0.54
C THR A 98 -3.46 3.44 -1.77
N LEU A 99 -3.34 2.81 -2.94
CA LEU A 99 -3.24 3.53 -4.20
C LEU A 99 -4.55 4.27 -4.51
N ILE A 100 -5.70 3.62 -4.31
CA ILE A 100 -7.01 4.24 -4.50
C ILE A 100 -7.21 5.41 -3.53
N ILE A 101 -6.95 5.23 -2.24
CA ILE A 101 -7.10 6.29 -1.24
C ILE A 101 -6.18 7.48 -1.57
N TYR A 102 -4.94 7.19 -1.99
CA TYR A 102 -4.00 8.23 -2.40
C TYR A 102 -4.50 8.99 -3.63
N LEU A 103 -5.05 8.30 -4.65
CA LEU A 103 -5.64 8.96 -5.82
C LEU A 103 -6.80 9.87 -5.44
N ILE A 104 -7.68 9.43 -4.54
CA ILE A 104 -8.79 10.26 -4.03
C ILE A 104 -8.26 11.51 -3.33
N LEU A 105 -7.26 11.36 -2.45
CA LEU A 105 -6.60 12.48 -1.77
C LEU A 105 -6.01 13.49 -2.76
N VAL A 106 -5.34 13.01 -3.81
CA VAL A 106 -4.78 13.88 -4.86
C VAL A 106 -5.87 14.66 -5.57
N VAL A 107 -6.96 13.99 -5.99
CA VAL A 107 -8.09 14.64 -6.65
C VAL A 107 -8.70 15.71 -5.74
N MET A 108 -8.94 15.37 -4.46
CA MET A 108 -9.45 16.34 -3.47
C MET A 108 -8.54 17.57 -3.32
N THR A 109 -7.22 17.38 -3.42
CA THR A 109 -6.25 18.48 -3.34
C THR A 109 -6.29 19.42 -4.54
N PHE A 110 -6.80 18.97 -5.69
CA PHE A 110 -6.95 19.81 -6.89
C PHE A 110 -8.34 20.46 -6.99
N THR A 111 -9.35 19.91 -6.31
CA THR A 111 -10.72 20.45 -6.32
C THR A 111 -10.97 21.50 -5.24
N HIS A 112 -10.16 21.52 -4.18
CA HIS A 112 -10.14 22.56 -3.14
C HIS A 112 -8.96 23.50 -3.34
#